data_AF-A0A973PG95-F1
#
_entry.id   AF-A0A973PG95-F1
#
_cell.length_a   1.000
_cell.length_b   1.000
_cell.length_c   1.000
_cell.angle_alpha   90.00
_cell.angle_beta   90.00
_cell.angle_gamma   90.00
#
_symmetry.space_group_name_H-M   'P 1'
#
loop_
_entity.id
_entity.type
_entity.pdbx_description
1 polymer ?
#
loop_
_entity_poly.entity_id
_entity_poly.type
_entity_poly.pdbx_seq_one_letter_code
_entity_poly.pdbx_strand_id
1 'polypeptide(L)'
;MVSDLRLYLTGQTASVFGSSLTATATSAVAVINLDATPREISLIVVSSTIPALVFGPVCGVLADRVLRPRRVLVLIDLICGAVVLACAAAAFTGMLSVAVLSATGFLVGLSQIFVYALYFTHLRGLRGVEDLGAARGRLQSSEMVSRAVAASVAGPLLAAAGAPLMFLVDA
;
A
#
# COMPACT_ATOMS: atom_id res chain seq x y z
N MET A 1 -5.67 22.22 10.42
CA MET A 1 -4.30 22.38 9.89
C MET A 1 -3.36 21.30 10.43
N VAL A 2 -3.07 21.28 11.74
CA VAL A 2 -2.36 20.14 12.39
C VAL A 2 -3.21 18.85 12.39
N SER A 3 -4.53 19.00 12.40
CA SER A 3 -5.51 17.90 12.33
C SER A 3 -5.38 17.06 11.05
N ASP A 4 -5.24 17.68 9.87
CA ASP A 4 -5.21 16.96 8.60
C ASP A 4 -3.89 16.20 8.42
N LEU A 5 -2.77 16.80 8.85
CA LEU A 5 -1.48 16.12 8.89
C LEU A 5 -1.52 14.90 9.83
N ARG A 6 -2.10 15.04 11.03
CA ARG A 6 -2.25 13.91 11.96
C ARG A 6 -3.13 12.81 11.39
N LEU A 7 -4.23 13.17 10.72
CA LEU A 7 -5.18 12.23 10.15
C LEU A 7 -4.57 11.45 8.97
N TYR A 8 -3.80 12.13 8.12
CA TYR A 8 -3.02 11.47 7.08
C TYR A 8 -1.91 10.59 7.67
N LEU A 9 -1.17 11.07 8.67
CA LEU A 9 -0.14 10.27 9.33
C LEU A 9 -0.72 8.96 9.86
N THR A 10 -1.84 9.00 10.58
CA THR A 10 -2.49 7.79 11.10
C THR A 10 -2.99 6.86 10.00
N GLY A 11 -3.61 7.40 8.95
CA GLY A 11 -4.10 6.60 7.82
C GLY A 11 -2.96 5.94 7.06
N GLN A 12 -1.94 6.72 6.71
CA GLN A 12 -0.77 6.21 5.98
C GLN A 12 0.03 5.21 6.81
N THR A 13 0.16 5.40 8.12
CA THR A 13 0.82 4.39 8.97
C THR A 13 0.08 3.06 8.99
N ALA A 14 -1.26 3.09 9.02
CA ALA A 14 -2.08 1.89 9.01
C ALA A 14 -1.99 1.20 7.64
N SER A 15 -2.13 1.96 6.55
CA SER A 15 -2.01 1.45 5.17
C SER A 15 -0.62 0.85 4.90
N VAL A 16 0.46 1.54 5.30
CA VAL A 16 1.83 1.00 5.11
C VAL A 16 2.07 -0.24 5.95
N PHE A 17 1.53 -0.27 7.17
CA PHE A 17 1.60 -1.46 8.02
C PHE A 17 0.88 -2.65 7.36
N GLY A 18 -0.37 -2.47 6.97
CA GLY A 18 -1.17 -3.49 6.27
C GLY A 18 -0.52 -3.95 4.98
N SER A 19 -0.14 -3.03 4.09
CA SER A 19 0.49 -3.35 2.80
C SER A 19 1.79 -4.15 2.98
N SER A 20 2.53 -3.90 4.06
CA SER A 20 3.73 -4.67 4.40
C SER A 20 3.41 -6.10 4.82
N LEU A 21 2.32 -6.30 5.55
CA LEU A 21 1.80 -7.64 5.86
C LEU A 21 1.31 -8.32 4.58
N THR A 22 0.55 -7.64 3.73
CA THR A 22 0.07 -8.15 2.44
C THR A 22 1.21 -8.57 1.52
N ALA A 23 2.29 -7.80 1.43
CA ALA A 23 3.47 -8.17 0.64
C ALA A 23 4.14 -9.45 1.17
N THR A 24 4.22 -9.58 2.49
CA THR A 24 4.80 -10.76 3.14
C THR A 24 3.90 -11.99 2.95
N ALA A 25 2.59 -11.84 3.18
CA ALA A 25 1.58 -12.87 2.98
C ALA A 25 1.56 -13.36 1.52
N THR A 26 1.60 -12.42 0.56
CA THR A 26 1.66 -12.72 -0.87
C THR A 26 2.86 -13.60 -1.20
N SER A 27 4.05 -13.23 -0.70
CA SER A 27 5.28 -13.98 -0.96
C SER A 27 5.26 -15.36 -0.31
N ALA A 28 4.77 -15.45 0.93
CA ALA A 28 4.61 -16.72 1.63
C ALA A 28 3.61 -17.65 0.93
N VAL A 29 2.46 -17.13 0.50
CA VAL A 29 1.43 -17.94 -0.16
C VAL A 29 1.87 -18.42 -1.53
N ALA A 30 2.56 -17.55 -2.30
CA ALA A 30 3.14 -17.93 -3.57
C ALA A 30 4.06 -19.15 -3.44
N VAL A 31 4.92 -19.17 -2.41
CA VAL A 31 5.84 -20.30 -2.19
C VAL A 31 5.13 -21.51 -1.60
N ILE A 32 4.32 -21.32 -0.55
CA ILE A 32 3.82 -22.43 0.28
C ILE A 32 2.59 -23.12 -0.34
N ASN A 33 1.69 -22.37 -0.97
CA ASN A 33 0.41 -22.90 -1.45
C ASN A 33 0.36 -23.04 -2.97
N LEU A 34 1.17 -22.28 -3.71
CA LEU A 34 1.15 -22.26 -5.17
C LEU A 34 2.39 -22.91 -5.80
N ASP A 35 3.36 -23.35 -4.99
CA ASP A 35 4.67 -23.86 -5.46
C ASP A 35 5.29 -22.95 -6.54
N ALA A 36 5.13 -21.64 -6.38
CA ALA A 36 5.48 -20.67 -7.41
C ALA A 36 6.98 -20.72 -7.69
N THR A 37 7.31 -20.79 -8.98
CA THR A 37 8.68 -20.76 -9.46
C THR A 37 9.32 -19.39 -9.19
N PRO A 38 10.66 -19.29 -9.15
CA PRO A 38 11.35 -18.00 -8.98
C PRO A 38 10.93 -16.94 -10.01
N ARG A 39 10.54 -17.36 -11.22
CA ARG A 39 10.03 -16.47 -12.28
C ARG A 39 8.65 -15.89 -11.95
N GLU A 40 7.79 -16.65 -11.29
CA GLU A 40 6.46 -16.19 -10.91
C GLU A 40 6.52 -15.24 -9.71
N ILE A 41 7.38 -15.55 -8.73
CA ILE A 41 7.65 -14.66 -7.60
C ILE A 41 8.22 -13.33 -8.11
N SER A 42 9.17 -13.36 -9.05
CA SER A 42 9.69 -12.13 -9.63
C SER A 42 8.63 -11.36 -10.41
N LEU A 43 7.70 -12.03 -11.09
CA LEU A 43 6.58 -11.40 -11.78
C LEU A 43 5.65 -10.65 -10.82
N ILE A 44 5.35 -11.24 -9.64
CA ILE A 44 4.56 -10.59 -8.59
C ILE A 44 5.28 -9.36 -8.02
N VAL A 45 6.59 -9.45 -7.77
CA VAL A 45 7.38 -8.32 -7.25
C VAL A 45 7.48 -7.19 -8.27
N VAL A 46 7.70 -7.54 -9.54
CA VAL A 46 7.78 -6.58 -10.63
C VAL A 46 6.43 -5.92 -10.87
N SER A 47 5.32 -6.65 -10.79
CA SER A 47 3.99 -6.07 -10.99
C SER A 47 3.64 -5.00 -9.96
N SER A 48 4.12 -5.11 -8.71
CA SER A 48 3.90 -4.07 -7.70
C SER A 48 4.78 -2.82 -7.89
N THR A 49 5.93 -2.95 -8.56
CA THR A 49 6.89 -1.86 -8.75
C THR A 49 6.72 -1.14 -10.09
N ILE A 50 6.32 -1.85 -11.15
CA ILE A 50 6.08 -1.31 -12.49
C ILE A 50 5.19 -0.06 -12.48
N PRO A 51 4.08 0.00 -11.73
CA PRO A 51 3.24 1.18 -11.70
C PRO A 51 4.03 2.45 -11.39
N ALA A 52 5.00 2.38 -10.48
CA ALA A 52 5.78 3.54 -10.05
C ALA A 52 6.68 4.05 -11.15
N LEU A 53 7.26 3.13 -11.93
CA LEU A 53 8.13 3.44 -13.05
C LEU A 53 7.35 4.04 -14.22
N VAL A 54 6.17 3.50 -14.52
CA VAL A 54 5.37 3.89 -15.69
C VAL A 54 4.53 5.14 -15.40
N PHE A 55 3.85 5.18 -14.25
CA PHE A 55 2.86 6.20 -13.95
C PHE A 55 3.38 7.31 -13.04
N GLY A 56 4.56 7.17 -12.42
CA GLY A 56 5.13 8.19 -11.53
C GLY A 56 5.08 9.63 -12.08
N PRO A 57 5.61 9.90 -13.29
CA PRO A 57 5.57 11.24 -13.89
C PRO A 57 4.14 11.72 -14.18
N VAL A 58 3.27 10.83 -14.65
CA VAL A 58 1.88 11.14 -15.03
C VAL A 58 1.03 11.47 -13.81
N CYS A 59 1.23 10.73 -12.71
CA CYS A 59 0.53 10.95 -11.44
C CYS A 59 0.82 12.34 -10.85
N GLY A 60 2.05 12.86 -10.99
CA GLY A 60 2.37 14.22 -10.54
C GLY A 60 1.56 15.29 -11.27
N VAL A 61 1.53 15.21 -12.61
CA VAL A 61 0.77 16.16 -13.45
C VAL A 61 -0.74 16.07 -13.20
N LEU A 62 -1.26 14.85 -13.01
CA LEU A 62 -2.67 14.63 -12.67
C LEU A 62 -2.99 15.20 -11.29
N ALA A 63 -2.15 14.95 -10.29
CA ALA A 63 -2.35 15.40 -8.92
C ALA A 63 -2.44 16.93 -8.82
N ASP A 64 -1.61 17.65 -9.58
CA ASP A 64 -1.62 19.12 -9.61
C ASP A 64 -2.93 19.72 -10.15
N ARG A 65 -3.72 18.95 -10.91
CA ARG A 65 -5.02 19.37 -11.43
C ARG A 65 -6.20 19.01 -10.51
N VAL A 66 -5.97 18.29 -9.41
CA VAL A 66 -7.06 17.83 -8.54
C VAL A 66 -7.51 18.94 -7.59
N LEU A 67 -8.76 19.39 -7.76
CA LEU A 67 -9.34 20.44 -6.91
C LEU A 67 -9.67 19.99 -5.47
N ARG A 68 -9.88 18.69 -5.24
CA ARG A 68 -10.33 18.12 -3.95
C ARG A 68 -9.47 16.92 -3.51
N PRO A 69 -8.17 17.12 -3.23
CA PRO A 69 -7.23 16.02 -3.01
C PRO A 69 -7.63 15.10 -1.86
N ARG A 70 -8.17 15.64 -0.76
CA ARG A 70 -8.62 14.83 0.39
C ARG A 70 -9.68 13.78 0.04
N ARG A 71 -10.64 14.11 -0.85
CA ARG A 71 -11.69 13.14 -1.25
C ARG A 71 -11.12 12.06 -2.16
N VAL A 72 -10.16 12.42 -3.01
CA VAL A 72 -9.52 11.48 -3.93
C VAL A 72 -8.60 10.52 -3.15
N LEU A 73 -7.87 11.01 -2.14
CA LEU A 73 -7.08 10.17 -1.24
C LEU A 73 -7.94 9.09 -0.57
N VAL A 74 -9.07 9.48 0.04
CA VAL A 74 -9.99 8.52 0.68
C VAL A 74 -10.55 7.52 -0.35
N LEU A 75 -10.87 7.96 -1.57
CA LEU A 75 -11.36 7.07 -2.61
C LEU A 75 -10.30 6.04 -3.02
N ILE A 76 -9.04 6.46 -3.16
CA ILE A 76 -7.93 5.57 -3.51
C ILE A 76 -7.70 4.55 -2.39
N ASP A 77 -7.68 4.98 -1.13
CA ASP A 77 -7.54 4.07 0.00
C ASP A 77 -8.69 3.05 0.06
N LEU A 78 -9.92 3.47 -0.21
CA LEU A 78 -11.08 2.56 -0.30
C LEU A 78 -10.96 1.56 -1.45
N ILE A 79 -10.46 2.00 -2.61
CA ILE A 79 -10.20 1.10 -3.75
C ILE A 79 -9.09 0.10 -3.37
N CYS A 80 -8.04 0.57 -2.71
CA CYS A 80 -6.94 -0.28 -2.26
C CYS A 80 -7.44 -1.33 -1.25
N GLY A 81 -8.20 -0.93 -0.22
CA GLY A 81 -8.82 -1.84 0.73
C GLY A 81 -9.76 -2.85 0.05
N ALA A 82 -10.57 -2.42 -0.91
CA ALA A 82 -11.44 -3.32 -1.69
C ALA A 82 -10.64 -4.36 -2.51
N VAL A 83 -9.52 -3.96 -3.11
CA VAL A 83 -8.62 -4.87 -3.85
C VAL A 83 -8.01 -5.90 -2.91
N VAL A 84 -7.54 -5.47 -1.73
CA VAL A 84 -6.96 -6.37 -0.73
C VAL A 84 -8.03 -7.29 -0.12
N LEU A 85 -9.24 -6.80 0.13
CA LEU A 85 -10.41 -7.61 0.53
C LEU A 85 -10.72 -8.69 -0.49
N ALA A 86 -10.71 -8.36 -1.79
CA ALA A 86 -10.93 -9.34 -2.85
C ALA A 86 -9.82 -10.40 -2.86
N CYS A 87 -8.58 -10.01 -2.63
CA CYS A 87 -7.45 -10.93 -2.48
C CYS A 87 -7.60 -11.84 -1.25
N ALA A 88 -8.04 -11.29 -0.10
CA ALA A 88 -8.35 -12.05 1.10
C ALA A 88 -9.45 -13.09 0.84
N ALA A 89 -10.55 -12.67 0.20
CA ALA A 89 -11.65 -13.57 -0.16
C ALA A 89 -11.20 -14.69 -1.11
N ALA A 90 -10.34 -14.38 -2.10
CA ALA A 90 -9.74 -15.37 -2.98
C ALA A 90 -8.84 -16.36 -2.20
N ALA A 91 -8.16 -15.91 -1.15
CA ALA A 91 -7.35 -16.76 -0.30
C ALA A 91 -8.22 -17.73 0.53
N PHE A 92 -9.35 -17.27 1.07
CA PHE A 92 -10.29 -18.13 1.81
C PHE A 92 -11.04 -19.14 0.93
N THR A 93 -11.31 -18.78 -0.32
CA THR A 93 -12.04 -19.64 -1.28
C THR A 93 -11.13 -20.60 -2.04
N GLY A 94 -9.81 -20.52 -1.84
CA GLY A 94 -8.84 -21.35 -2.57
C GLY A 94 -8.70 -20.97 -4.05
N MET A 95 -9.23 -19.81 -4.47
CA MET A 95 -9.14 -19.29 -5.85
C MET A 95 -7.88 -18.44 -6.09
N LEU A 96 -6.97 -18.42 -5.12
CA LEU A 96 -5.75 -17.63 -5.23
C LEU A 96 -4.83 -18.21 -6.31
N SER A 97 -4.25 -17.34 -7.12
CA SER A 97 -3.32 -17.70 -8.18
C SER A 97 -2.24 -16.64 -8.32
N VAL A 98 -1.14 -16.97 -9.01
CA VAL A 98 -0.06 -16.02 -9.31
C VAL A 98 -0.63 -14.78 -10.01
N ALA A 99 -1.57 -14.96 -10.95
CA ALA A 99 -2.21 -13.85 -11.67
C ALA A 99 -2.98 -12.91 -10.73
N VAL A 100 -3.73 -13.46 -9.76
CA VAL A 100 -4.45 -12.66 -8.76
C VAL A 100 -3.47 -11.89 -7.88
N LEU A 101 -2.42 -12.54 -7.37
CA LEU A 101 -1.40 -11.89 -6.56
C LEU A 101 -0.67 -10.77 -7.32
N SER A 102 -0.33 -11.01 -8.59
CA SER A 102 0.29 -10.00 -9.45
C SER A 102 -0.63 -8.81 -9.72
N ALA A 103 -1.91 -9.05 -9.97
CA ALA A 103 -2.91 -8.01 -10.19
C ALA A 103 -3.14 -7.17 -8.92
N THR A 104 -3.28 -7.82 -7.76
CA THR A 104 -3.37 -7.15 -6.45
C THR A 104 -2.15 -6.27 -6.21
N GLY A 105 -0.94 -6.81 -6.40
CA GLY A 105 0.31 -6.06 -6.24
C GLY A 105 0.38 -4.83 -7.15
N PHE A 106 -0.03 -4.98 -8.42
CA PHE A 106 -0.08 -3.88 -9.38
C PHE A 106 -1.06 -2.77 -8.97
N LEU A 107 -2.27 -3.13 -8.54
CA LEU A 107 -3.30 -2.17 -8.14
C LEU A 107 -2.94 -1.44 -6.84
N VAL A 108 -2.37 -2.15 -5.86
CA VAL A 108 -1.86 -1.57 -4.62
C VAL A 108 -0.71 -0.61 -4.94
N GLY A 109 0.27 -1.04 -5.75
CA GLY A 109 1.39 -0.19 -6.18
C GLY A 109 0.92 1.08 -6.90
N LEU A 110 -0.03 0.93 -7.83
CA LEU A 110 -0.66 2.05 -8.55
C LEU A 110 -1.30 3.04 -7.58
N SER A 111 -2.11 2.53 -6.63
CA SER A 111 -2.79 3.33 -5.61
C SER A 111 -1.79 4.13 -4.77
N GLN A 112 -0.70 3.51 -4.32
CA GLN A 112 0.33 4.17 -3.52
C GLN A 112 0.95 5.37 -4.25
N ILE A 113 1.24 5.26 -5.55
CA ILE A 113 1.84 6.38 -6.32
C ILE A 113 0.89 7.56 -6.39
N PHE A 114 -0.40 7.30 -6.62
CA PHE A 114 -1.41 8.34 -6.60
C PHE A 114 -1.52 8.98 -5.22
N VAL A 115 -1.53 8.20 -4.14
CA VAL A 115 -1.55 8.70 -2.76
C VAL A 115 -0.35 9.61 -2.49
N TYR A 116 0.86 9.18 -2.84
CA TYR A 116 2.07 10.00 -2.68
C TYR A 116 2.00 11.32 -3.46
N ALA A 117 1.55 11.28 -4.72
CA ALA A 117 1.43 12.46 -5.55
C ALA A 117 0.38 13.44 -5.00
N LEU A 118 -0.83 12.94 -4.72
CA LEU A 118 -1.95 13.74 -4.19
C LEU A 118 -1.63 14.35 -2.82
N TYR A 119 -0.99 13.59 -1.95
CA TYR A 119 -0.61 14.09 -0.63
C TYR A 119 0.42 15.21 -0.71
N PHE A 120 1.40 15.09 -1.62
CA PHE A 120 2.39 16.13 -1.83
C PHE A 120 1.77 17.42 -2.36
N THR A 121 0.86 17.32 -3.34
CA THR A 121 0.08 18.47 -3.82
C THR A 121 -0.80 19.05 -2.71
N HIS A 122 -1.42 18.21 -1.89
CA HIS A 122 -2.25 18.65 -0.77
C HIS A 122 -1.46 19.43 0.30
N LEU A 123 -0.27 18.93 0.67
CA LEU A 123 0.65 19.58 1.61
C LEU A 123 1.08 20.98 1.13
N ARG A 124 1.40 21.13 -0.16
CA ARG A 124 1.78 22.44 -0.74
C ARG A 124 0.65 23.46 -0.67
N GLY A 125 -0.61 23.01 -0.72
CA GLY A 125 -1.79 23.87 -0.64
C GLY A 125 -2.20 24.28 0.78
N LEU A 126 -1.66 23.63 1.81
CA LEU A 126 -1.97 23.93 3.22
C LEU A 126 -1.17 25.17 3.67
N ARG A 127 -1.87 26.29 3.86
CA ARG A 127 -1.27 27.51 4.47
C ARG A 127 -0.69 27.13 5.84
N GLY A 128 0.56 27.53 6.14
CA GLY A 128 1.19 27.36 7.46
C GLY A 128 1.95 26.04 7.70
N VAL A 129 2.17 25.20 6.69
CA VAL A 129 3.30 24.26 6.71
C VAL A 129 4.53 25.01 6.21
N GLU A 130 5.26 25.64 7.13
CA GLU A 130 6.46 26.43 6.78
C GLU A 130 7.65 25.55 6.38
N ASP A 131 7.71 24.33 6.94
CA ASP A 131 8.76 23.35 6.64
C ASP A 131 8.16 22.04 6.10
N LEU A 132 8.04 21.97 4.77
CA LEU A 132 7.65 20.76 4.04
C LEU A 132 8.65 19.61 4.27
N GLY A 133 9.92 19.91 4.52
CA GLY A 133 10.97 18.93 4.79
C GLY A 133 10.74 18.22 6.12
N ALA A 134 10.50 18.98 7.19
CA ALA A 134 10.16 18.41 8.49
C ALA A 134 8.87 17.58 8.45
N ALA A 135 7.84 18.03 7.72
CA ALA A 135 6.60 17.27 7.54
C ALA A 135 6.82 15.95 6.79
N ARG A 136 7.61 15.97 5.70
CA ARG A 136 7.98 14.77 4.93
C ARG A 136 8.85 13.82 5.77
N GLY A 137 9.79 14.35 6.54
CA GLY A 137 10.64 13.57 7.44
C GLY A 137 9.83 12.80 8.48
N ARG A 138 8.86 13.46 9.13
CA ARG A 138 7.95 12.80 10.08
C ARG A 138 7.13 11.69 9.44
N LEU A 139 6.62 11.92 8.22
CA LEU A 139 5.90 10.90 7.49
C LEU A 139 6.78 9.71 7.16
N GLN A 140 7.95 9.96 6.59
CA GLN A 140 8.90 8.91 6.20
C GLN A 140 9.35 8.10 7.43
N SER A 141 9.65 8.74 8.56
CA SER A 141 9.98 8.03 9.79
C SER A 141 8.83 7.14 10.24
N SER A 142 7.59 7.63 10.12
CA SER A 142 6.40 6.86 10.49
C SER A 142 6.21 5.63 9.61
N GLU A 143 6.41 5.77 8.29
CA GLU A 143 6.35 4.66 7.35
C GLU A 143 7.45 3.62 7.61
N MET A 144 8.67 4.07 7.92
CA MET A 144 9.78 3.17 8.25
C MET A 144 9.50 2.39 9.53
N VAL A 145 8.96 3.06 10.56
CA VAL A 145 8.53 2.39 11.80
C VAL A 145 7.41 1.40 11.51
N SER A 146 6.38 1.78 10.74
CA SER A 146 5.30 0.87 10.35
C SER A 146 5.83 -0.37 9.63
N ARG A 147 6.75 -0.21 8.66
CA ARG A 147 7.37 -1.34 7.95
C ARG A 147 8.18 -2.24 8.87
N ALA A 148 8.95 -1.64 9.78
CA ALA A 148 9.75 -2.39 10.74
C ALA A 148 8.87 -3.22 11.68
N VAL A 149 7.82 -2.61 12.25
CA VAL A 149 6.86 -3.29 13.13
C VAL A 149 6.11 -4.39 12.36
N ALA A 150 5.67 -4.12 11.14
CA ALA A 150 5.03 -5.11 10.28
C ALA A 150 5.97 -6.30 10.02
N ALA A 151 7.24 -6.05 9.65
CA ALA A 151 8.22 -7.11 9.42
C ALA A 151 8.49 -7.96 10.68
N SER A 152 8.57 -7.33 11.86
CA SER A 152 8.75 -8.05 13.13
C SER A 152 7.58 -8.97 13.48
N VAL A 153 6.34 -8.56 13.15
CA VAL A 153 5.13 -9.32 13.49
C VAL A 153 4.72 -10.28 12.37
N ALA A 154 5.13 -10.05 11.12
CA ALA A 154 4.67 -10.80 9.96
C ALA A 154 4.96 -12.31 10.06
N GLY A 155 6.16 -12.70 10.49
CA GLY A 155 6.51 -14.12 10.67
C GLY A 155 5.66 -14.83 11.73
N PRO A 156 5.63 -14.35 12.98
CA PRO A 156 4.76 -14.90 14.03
C PRO A 156 3.28 -14.91 13.66
N LEU A 157 2.79 -13.83 13.02
CA LEU A 157 1.40 -13.72 12.60
C LEU A 157 1.08 -14.74 11.49
N LEU A 158 1.96 -14.87 10.50
CA LEU A 158 1.81 -15.89 9.45
C LEU A 158 1.77 -17.30 10.03
N ALA A 159 2.63 -17.62 11.00
CA ALA A 159 2.69 -18.93 11.63
C ALA A 159 1.45 -19.24 12.49
N ALA A 160 0.92 -18.26 13.22
CA ALA A 160 -0.21 -18.45 14.13
C ALA A 160 -1.59 -18.35 13.44
N ALA A 161 -1.72 -17.45 12.47
CA ALA A 161 -2.98 -17.02 11.88
C ALA A 161 -3.10 -17.34 10.38
N GLY A 162 -1.98 -17.62 9.71
CA GLY A 162 -1.93 -17.83 8.27
C GLY A 162 -2.03 -16.54 7.46
N ALA A 163 -1.77 -16.67 6.16
CA ALA A 163 -1.79 -15.55 5.23
C ALA A 163 -3.16 -14.88 5.00
N PRO A 164 -4.30 -15.60 5.01
CA PRO A 164 -5.61 -14.98 4.82
C PRO A 164 -5.93 -13.89 5.87
N LEU A 165 -5.53 -14.11 7.12
CA LEU A 165 -5.70 -13.10 8.18
C LEU A 165 -4.79 -11.89 8.00
N MET A 166 -3.61 -12.05 7.41
CA MET A 166 -2.73 -10.92 7.08
C MET A 166 -3.34 -10.02 6.01
N PHE A 167 -4.00 -10.59 4.99
CA PHE A 167 -4.74 -9.80 3.99
C PHE A 167 -5.93 -9.07 4.63
N LEU A 168 -6.64 -9.71 5.57
CA LEU A 168 -7.75 -9.06 6.29
C LEU A 168 -7.32 -7.91 7.21
N VAL A 169 -6.07 -7.89 7.69
CA VAL A 169 -5.56 -6.79 8.52
C VAL A 169 -5.27 -5.52 7.70
N ASP A 170 -4.98 -5.67 6.40
CA ASP A 170 -4.70 -4.57 5.48
C ASP A 170 -5.97 -4.02 4.79
N ALA A 171 -6.94 -4.90 4.55
CA ALA A 171 -8.28 -4.63 4.02
C ALA A 171 -9.10 -3.58 4.81
#